data_AF-A0AAN7ZSK8-F1
#
_entry.id   AF-A0AAN7ZSK8-F1
#
_cell.length_a   1.000
_cell.length_b   1.000
_cell.length_c   1.000
_cell.angle_alpha   90.00
_cell.angle_beta   90.00
_cell.angle_gamma   90.00
#
_symmetry.space_group_name_H-M   'P 1'
#
loop_
_entity.id
_entity.type
_entity.pdbx_description
1 polymer ?
#
loop_
_entity_poly.entity_id
_entity_poly.type
_entity_poly.pdbx_seq_one_letter_code
_entity_poly.pdbx_strand_id
1 'polypeptide(L)'
;MKVVIILTIFSIPLLVANPIKHDEICLSQLNLNENVMKPLLQQVYHPIDESEDYNAFLKCFWKAIGYMADDGTLYWDDIRLDYEAKFGKSTELMGVITDCKNKRLRGSNPGETAVKNQNCLMEGVVNRRLIG
;
A
#
# COMPACT_ATOMS: atom_id res chain seq x y z
N MET A 1 41.88 44.23 -12.43
CA MET A 1 40.62 43.55 -12.78
C MET A 1 40.03 42.93 -11.53
N LYS A 2 38.87 43.41 -11.06
CA LYS A 2 38.13 42.81 -9.93
C LYS A 2 37.10 41.86 -10.52
N VAL A 3 37.27 40.56 -10.29
CA VAL A 3 36.28 39.54 -10.67
C VAL A 3 35.18 39.55 -9.62
N VAL A 4 33.98 40.00 -10.01
CA VAL A 4 32.78 39.93 -9.18
C VAL A 4 32.12 38.59 -9.47
N ILE A 5 32.23 37.64 -8.52
CA ILE A 5 31.51 36.36 -8.59
C ILE A 5 30.08 36.63 -8.11
N ILE A 6 29.14 36.68 -9.05
CA ILE A 6 27.71 36.80 -8.76
C ILE A 6 27.24 35.43 -8.30
N LEU A 7 27.07 35.26 -6.98
CA LEU A 7 26.35 34.14 -6.38
C LEU A 7 24.85 34.32 -6.69
N THR A 8 24.38 33.73 -7.79
CA THR A 8 22.94 33.58 -8.03
C THR A 8 22.39 32.53 -7.08
N ILE A 9 21.80 32.98 -5.98
CA ILE A 9 20.98 32.18 -5.09
C ILE A 9 19.73 31.80 -5.89
N PHE A 10 19.77 30.65 -6.57
CA PHE A 10 18.57 30.03 -7.11
C PHE A 10 17.76 29.51 -5.92
N SER A 11 16.85 30.33 -5.42
CA SER A 11 15.76 29.87 -4.56
C SER A 11 14.87 28.96 -5.42
N ILE A 12 15.21 27.68 -5.50
CA ILE A 12 14.29 26.67 -6.02
C ILE A 12 13.10 26.68 -5.05
N PRO A 13 11.89 27.07 -5.48
CA PRO A 13 10.73 26.81 -4.66
C PRO A 13 10.64 25.29 -4.54
N LEU A 14 10.92 24.79 -3.34
CA LEU A 14 10.52 23.45 -2.92
C LEU A 14 9.00 23.40 -3.15
N LEU A 15 8.60 22.87 -4.30
CA LEU A 15 7.27 22.36 -4.53
C LEU A 15 7.05 21.35 -3.40
N VAL A 16 6.35 21.78 -2.36
CA VAL A 16 5.78 20.89 -1.36
C VAL A 16 4.80 20.04 -2.14
N ALA A 17 5.30 18.95 -2.71
CA ALA A 17 4.47 17.93 -3.32
C ALA A 17 3.57 17.43 -2.20
N ASN A 18 2.28 17.77 -2.27
CA ASN A 18 1.30 17.15 -1.38
C ASN A 18 1.43 15.63 -1.55
N PRO A 19 1.50 14.86 -0.46
CA PRO A 19 1.58 13.41 -0.56
C PRO A 19 0.41 12.91 -1.39
N ILE A 20 0.70 12.08 -2.40
CA ILE A 20 -0.33 11.50 -3.26
C ILE A 20 -1.20 10.59 -2.39
N LYS A 21 -2.48 10.96 -2.27
CA LYS A 21 -3.49 10.18 -1.57
C LYS A 21 -4.09 9.16 -2.53
N HIS A 22 -3.39 8.03 -2.67
CA HIS A 22 -3.78 6.95 -3.58
C HIS A 22 -5.18 6.38 -3.27
N ASP A 23 -5.61 6.46 -2.01
CA ASP A 23 -6.97 6.14 -1.56
C ASP A 23 -8.02 7.07 -2.19
N GLU A 24 -7.84 8.39 -2.12
CA GLU A 24 -8.77 9.36 -2.75
C GLU A 24 -8.86 9.17 -4.27
N ILE A 25 -7.72 8.87 -4.92
CA ILE A 25 -7.66 8.58 -6.36
C ILE A 25 -8.51 7.34 -6.68
N CYS A 26 -8.34 6.26 -5.92
CA CYS A 26 -9.05 5.01 -6.18
C CYS A 26 -10.56 5.11 -5.88
N LEU A 27 -10.94 5.82 -4.83
CA LEU A 27 -12.36 6.11 -4.57
C LEU A 27 -12.99 6.88 -5.73
N SER A 28 -12.30 7.92 -6.23
CA SER A 28 -12.80 8.72 -7.35
C SER A 28 -12.88 7.93 -8.66
N GLN A 29 -11.83 7.18 -9.02
CA GLN A 29 -11.79 6.40 -10.27
C GLN A 29 -12.87 5.31 -10.32
N LEU A 30 -13.18 4.71 -9.17
CA LEU A 30 -14.18 3.65 -9.06
C LEU A 30 -15.58 4.18 -8.72
N ASN A 31 -15.73 5.50 -8.58
CA ASN A 31 -16.98 6.15 -8.16
C ASN A 31 -17.55 5.57 -6.85
N LEU A 32 -16.67 5.29 -5.89
CA LEU A 32 -17.01 4.73 -4.59
C LEU A 32 -17.30 5.84 -3.58
N ASN A 33 -18.31 5.63 -2.74
CA ASN A 33 -18.66 6.57 -1.70
C ASN A 33 -17.67 6.48 -0.52
N GLU A 34 -16.91 7.53 -0.27
CA GLU A 34 -15.92 7.59 0.82
C GLU A 34 -16.52 7.23 2.18
N ASN A 35 -17.74 7.69 2.50
CA ASN A 35 -18.37 7.42 3.79
C ASN A 35 -18.76 5.95 3.96
N VAL A 36 -19.02 5.25 2.85
CA VAL A 36 -19.30 3.80 2.85
C VAL A 36 -17.99 3.01 2.92
N MET A 37 -16.96 3.46 2.21
CA MET A 37 -15.68 2.77 2.15
C MET A 37 -14.84 2.95 3.40
N LYS A 38 -14.85 4.12 4.03
CA LYS A 38 -13.99 4.45 5.18
C LYS A 38 -14.09 3.46 6.34
N PRO A 39 -15.30 3.02 6.80
CA PRO A 39 -15.40 1.97 7.81
C PRO A 39 -14.74 0.66 7.37
N LEU A 40 -14.86 0.29 6.08
CA LEU A 40 -14.21 -0.89 5.52
C LEU A 40 -12.70 -0.74 5.54
N LEU A 41 -12.15 0.40 5.12
CA LEU A 41 -10.69 0.66 5.09
C LEU A 41 -10.03 0.66 6.48
N GLN A 42 -10.82 0.85 7.53
CA GLN A 42 -10.34 0.89 8.93
C GLN A 42 -10.36 -0.47 9.62
N GLN A 43 -10.92 -1.51 8.99
CA GLN A 43 -10.94 -2.86 9.58
C GLN A 43 -9.54 -3.48 9.52
N VAL A 44 -9.19 -4.26 10.55
CA VAL A 44 -7.93 -5.02 10.59
C VAL A 44 -8.00 -6.27 9.70
N TYR A 45 -9.20 -6.84 9.56
CA TYR A 45 -9.49 -8.02 8.74
C TYR A 45 -10.69 -7.72 7.86
N HIS A 46 -10.62 -8.09 6.58
CA HIS A 46 -11.73 -7.89 5.65
C HIS A 46 -12.32 -9.23 5.21
N PRO A 47 -13.65 -9.42 5.28
CA PRO A 47 -14.30 -10.58 4.69
C PRO A 47 -14.06 -10.58 3.17
N ILE A 48 -13.41 -11.63 2.66
CA ILE A 48 -13.02 -11.77 1.24
C ILE A 48 -14.27 -11.83 0.34
N ASP A 49 -15.36 -12.37 0.88
CA ASP A 49 -16.57 -12.71 0.12
C ASP A 49 -17.62 -11.58 0.12
N GLU A 50 -17.39 -10.44 0.78
CA GLU A 50 -18.49 -9.52 1.15
C GLU A 50 -18.40 -8.10 0.56
N SER A 51 -17.43 -7.77 -0.30
CA SER A 51 -17.49 -6.47 -0.99
C SER A 51 -16.72 -6.43 -2.31
N GLU A 52 -17.44 -6.54 -3.42
CA GLU A 52 -16.91 -6.30 -4.78
C GLU A 52 -16.23 -4.92 -4.86
N ASP A 53 -16.82 -3.90 -4.23
CA ASP A 53 -16.28 -2.55 -4.14
C ASP A 53 -14.94 -2.51 -3.40
N TYR A 54 -14.80 -3.25 -2.29
CA TYR A 54 -13.55 -3.34 -1.55
C TYR A 54 -12.48 -4.10 -2.35
N ASN A 55 -12.85 -5.18 -3.03
CA ASN A 55 -11.94 -5.91 -3.92
C ASN A 55 -11.42 -4.99 -5.05
N ALA A 56 -12.32 -4.23 -5.68
CA ALA A 56 -11.97 -3.25 -6.71
C ALA A 56 -11.08 -2.13 -6.16
N PHE A 57 -11.43 -1.58 -5.00
CA PHE A 57 -10.66 -0.56 -4.32
C PHE A 57 -9.24 -1.06 -4.02
N LEU A 58 -9.09 -2.22 -3.40
CA LEU A 58 -7.79 -2.71 -2.96
C LEU A 58 -6.91 -3.08 -4.16
N LYS A 59 -7.49 -3.60 -5.26
CA LYS A 59 -6.78 -3.75 -6.54
C LYS A 59 -6.22 -2.40 -7.00
N CYS A 60 -7.06 -1.37 -7.08
CA CYS A 60 -6.63 -0.04 -7.51
C CYS A 60 -5.52 0.50 -6.60
N PHE A 61 -5.72 0.42 -5.29
CA PHE A 61 -4.79 0.95 -4.31
C PHE A 61 -3.43 0.24 -4.37
N TRP A 62 -3.41 -1.09 -4.35
CA TRP A 62 -2.17 -1.88 -4.42
C TRP A 62 -1.43 -1.66 -5.73
N LYS A 63 -2.14 -1.48 -6.84
CA LYS A 63 -1.52 -1.08 -8.11
C LYS A 63 -0.91 0.31 -8.02
N ALA A 64 -1.66 1.28 -7.48
CA ALA A 64 -1.25 2.68 -7.40
C ALA A 64 0.00 2.89 -6.54
N ILE A 65 0.17 2.08 -5.48
CA ILE A 65 1.37 2.11 -4.61
C ILE A 65 2.48 1.16 -5.07
N GLY A 66 2.32 0.50 -6.22
CA GLY A 66 3.36 -0.35 -6.80
C GLY A 66 3.54 -1.71 -6.13
N TYR A 67 2.52 -2.24 -5.47
CA TYR A 67 2.56 -3.58 -4.85
C TYR A 67 2.07 -4.70 -5.78
N MET A 68 1.32 -4.36 -6.82
CA MET A 68 0.61 -5.32 -7.63
C MET A 68 0.54 -4.88 -9.11
N ALA A 69 0.67 -5.85 -10.01
CA ALA A 69 0.43 -5.72 -11.44
C ALA A 69 -1.07 -5.83 -11.79
N ASP A 70 -1.44 -5.48 -13.03
CA ASP A 70 -2.84 -5.56 -13.48
C ASP A 70 -3.47 -6.97 -13.43
N ASP A 71 -2.65 -8.01 -13.54
CA ASP A 71 -3.04 -9.42 -13.49
C ASP A 71 -3.10 -9.99 -12.06
N GLY A 72 -2.84 -9.16 -11.04
CA GLY A 72 -2.78 -9.59 -9.64
C GLY A 72 -1.45 -10.20 -9.20
N THR A 73 -0.42 -10.16 -10.04
CA THR A 73 0.94 -10.53 -9.64
C THR A 73 1.49 -9.53 -8.62
N LEU A 74 2.00 -10.05 -7.50
CA LEU A 74 2.49 -9.24 -6.39
C LEU A 74 3.99 -9.00 -6.46
N TYR A 75 4.38 -7.75 -6.23
CA TYR A 75 5.76 -7.32 -6.16
C TYR A 75 6.25 -7.38 -4.70
N TRP A 76 6.49 -8.60 -4.22
CA TRP A 76 6.82 -8.86 -2.81
C TRP A 76 8.07 -8.14 -2.31
N ASP A 77 9.04 -7.86 -3.19
CA ASP A 77 10.25 -7.14 -2.80
C ASP A 77 9.94 -5.66 -2.53
N ASP A 78 9.03 -5.05 -3.31
CA ASP A 78 8.55 -3.68 -3.08
C ASP A 78 7.68 -3.59 -1.82
N ILE A 79 6.80 -4.58 -1.60
CA ILE A 79 6.03 -4.69 -0.35
C ILE A 79 6.99 -4.74 0.85
N ARG A 80 8.03 -5.57 0.77
CA ARG A 80 9.05 -5.69 1.82
C ARG A 80 9.76 -4.37 2.08
N LEU A 81 10.25 -3.72 1.03
CA LEU A 81 11.00 -2.46 1.14
C LEU A 81 10.15 -1.34 1.75
N ASP A 82 8.89 -1.22 1.35
CA ASP A 82 7.99 -0.20 1.90
C ASP A 82 7.64 -0.48 3.38
N TYR A 83 7.42 -1.74 3.76
CA TYR A 83 7.21 -2.11 5.16
C TYR A 83 8.47 -1.86 6.01
N GLU A 84 9.66 -2.19 5.51
CA GLU A 84 10.93 -1.86 6.18
C GLU A 84 11.11 -0.34 6.36
N ALA A 85 10.71 0.46 5.36
CA ALA A 85 10.80 1.91 5.44
C ALA A 85 9.82 2.51 6.46
N LYS A 86 8.60 1.96 6.55
CA LYS A 86 7.53 2.45 7.44
C LYS A 86 7.70 2.02 8.90
N PHE A 87 8.13 0.78 9.12
CA PHE A 87 8.14 0.16 10.46
C PHE A 87 9.55 -0.16 10.96
N GLY A 88 10.57 0.04 10.13
CA GLY A 88 11.94 -0.39 10.41
C GLY A 88 12.17 -1.87 10.06
N LYS A 89 13.44 -2.29 10.13
CA LYS A 89 13.82 -3.69 9.91
C LYS A 89 13.50 -4.51 11.16
N SER A 90 12.45 -5.33 11.09
CA SER A 90 12.08 -6.31 12.12
C SER A 90 12.12 -7.72 11.54
N THR A 91 12.88 -8.62 12.17
CA THR A 91 12.93 -10.04 11.80
C THR A 91 11.54 -10.67 11.84
N GLU A 92 10.73 -10.25 12.80
CA GLU A 92 9.37 -10.71 12.98
C GLU A 92 8.47 -10.25 11.83
N LEU A 93 8.52 -8.98 11.45
CA LEU A 93 7.75 -8.43 10.34
C LEU A 93 8.17 -9.04 8.99
N MET A 94 9.48 -9.21 8.78
CA MET A 94 10.01 -9.86 7.58
C MET A 94 9.62 -11.33 7.50
N GLY A 95 9.52 -12.00 8.64
CA GLY A 95 8.97 -13.34 8.74
C GLY A 95 7.51 -13.39 8.29
N VAL A 96 6.66 -12.43 8.70
CA VAL A 96 5.26 -12.35 8.23
C VAL A 96 5.17 -12.23 6.72
N ILE A 97 5.94 -11.30 6.13
CA ILE A 97 5.93 -11.07 4.69
C ILE A 97 6.40 -12.32 3.95
N THR A 98 7.44 -12.99 4.45
CA THR A 98 7.96 -14.23 3.89
C THR A 98 6.93 -15.36 3.96
N ASP A 99 6.26 -15.52 5.10
CA ASP A 99 5.23 -16.54 5.29
C ASP A 99 4.07 -16.32 4.31
N CYS A 100 3.59 -15.08 4.18
CA CYS A 100 2.51 -14.74 3.25
C CYS A 100 2.89 -14.93 1.78
N LYS A 101 4.11 -14.53 1.39
CA LYS A 101 4.67 -14.80 0.06
C LYS A 101 4.67 -16.30 -0.26
N ASN A 102 5.07 -17.12 0.71
CA ASN A 102 5.18 -18.57 0.54
C ASN A 102 3.82 -19.27 0.45
N LYS A 103 2.76 -18.72 1.05
CA LYS A 103 1.39 -19.23 0.89
C LYS A 103 0.85 -19.10 -0.54
N ARG A 104 1.42 -18.21 -1.37
CA ARG A 104 1.02 -17.98 -2.78
C ARG A 104 -0.50 -17.79 -2.93
N LEU A 105 -1.11 -17.02 -2.02
CA LEU A 105 -2.56 -16.85 -1.97
C LEU A 105 -3.06 -16.17 -3.25
N ARG A 106 -4.08 -16.77 -3.89
CA ARG A 106 -4.74 -16.25 -5.09
C ARG A 106 -6.26 -16.20 -4.90
N GLY A 107 -6.86 -15.11 -5.37
CA GLY A 107 -8.31 -14.93 -5.47
C GLY A 107 -8.85 -15.39 -6.82
N SER A 108 -10.17 -15.31 -6.99
CA SER A 108 -10.83 -15.48 -8.30
C SER A 108 -10.47 -14.35 -9.27
N ASN A 109 -10.10 -13.19 -8.74
CA ASN A 109 -9.69 -11.99 -9.48
C ASN A 109 -8.50 -11.28 -8.76
N PRO A 110 -7.85 -10.28 -9.41
CA PRO A 110 -6.76 -9.54 -8.81
C PRO A 110 -7.12 -8.81 -7.50
N GLY A 111 -8.35 -8.30 -7.37
CA GLY A 111 -8.81 -7.64 -6.15
C GLY A 111 -8.88 -8.59 -4.97
N GLU A 112 -9.52 -9.75 -5.15
CA GLU A 112 -9.50 -10.80 -4.13
C GLU A 112 -8.08 -11.29 -3.81
N THR A 113 -7.19 -11.32 -4.80
CA THR A 113 -5.77 -11.63 -4.56
C THR A 113 -5.14 -10.60 -3.63
N ALA A 114 -5.42 -9.31 -3.82
CA ALA A 114 -4.95 -8.26 -2.93
C ALA A 114 -5.53 -8.46 -1.51
N VAL A 115 -6.83 -8.72 -1.39
CA VAL A 115 -7.50 -8.86 -0.08
C VAL A 115 -6.94 -10.05 0.70
N LYS A 116 -6.80 -11.21 0.05
CA LYS A 116 -6.24 -12.41 0.70
C LYS A 116 -4.83 -12.16 1.23
N ASN A 117 -4.00 -11.45 0.48
CA ASN A 117 -2.63 -11.16 0.90
C ASN A 117 -2.55 -10.05 1.95
N GLN A 118 -3.39 -9.01 1.87
CA GLN A 118 -3.55 -8.01 2.94
C GLN A 118 -3.95 -8.68 4.26
N ASN A 119 -4.98 -9.53 4.22
CA ASN A 119 -5.44 -10.26 5.40
C ASN A 119 -4.33 -11.15 5.98
N CYS A 120 -3.56 -11.84 5.13
CA CYS A 120 -2.43 -12.63 5.61
C CYS A 120 -1.39 -11.78 6.34
N LEU A 121 -1.03 -10.62 5.77
CA LEU A 121 -0.07 -9.70 6.39
C LEU A 121 -0.59 -9.20 7.74
N MET A 122 -1.86 -8.80 7.82
CA MET A 122 -2.48 -8.33 9.07
C MET A 122 -2.58 -9.43 10.12
N GLU A 123 -3.00 -10.63 9.73
CA GLU A 123 -3.05 -11.80 10.60
C GLU A 123 -1.66 -12.11 11.19
N GLY A 124 -0.62 -12.10 10.36
CA GLY A 124 0.74 -12.35 10.83
C GLY A 124 1.24 -11.27 11.78
N VAL A 125 0.94 -10.00 11.52
CA VAL A 125 1.31 -8.86 12.39
C VAL A 125 0.59 -8.96 13.75
N VAL A 126 -0.70 -9.28 13.75
CA VAL A 126 -1.49 -9.49 14.99
C VAL A 126 -0.99 -10.71 15.76
N ASN A 127 -0.80 -11.85 15.10
CA ASN A 127 -0.36 -13.10 15.75
C ASN A 127 1.04 -12.96 16.37
N ARG A 128 1.91 -12.15 15.77
CA ARG A 128 3.25 -11.85 16.30
C ARG A 128 3.26 -10.65 17.27
N ARG A 129 2.10 -10.06 17.59
CA ARG A 129 1.94 -8.93 18.52
C ARG A 129 2.78 -7.71 18.11
N LEU A 130 2.86 -7.45 16.81
CA LEU A 130 3.63 -6.34 16.25
C LEU A 130 2.84 -5.02 16.23
N ILE A 131 1.54 -5.09 16.41
CA ILE A 131 0.65 -3.96 16.64
C ILE A 131 -0.18 -4.24 17.90
N GLY A 132 -0.42 -3.21 18.70
CA GLY A 132 -1.19 -3.24 19.95
C GLY A 132 -2.15 -2.06 20.01
#